data_AF-A0A6A5VLE9-F1
#
_entry.id   AF-A0A6A5VLE9-F1
#
_cell.length_a   1.000
_cell.length_b   1.000
_cell.length_c   1.000
_cell.angle_alpha   90.00
_cell.angle_beta   90.00
_cell.angle_gamma   90.00
#
_symmetry.space_group_name_H-M   'P 1'
#
loop_
_entity.id
_entity.type
_entity.pdbx_description
1 polymer ?
#
loop_
_entity_poly.entity_id
_entity_poly.type
_entity_poly.pdbx_seq_one_letter_code
_entity_poly.pdbx_strand_id
1 'polypeptide(L)'
;MLTSLVWAGLFAVPSWAQSQFVKGQKWQIVLTGVPDVTKSPLPPTDAPVWDIDLFDSDTATITALKAAGKIVICYFSAGTVEDWRSDANDFPGGDVGKVLPEWPNEKWIRTGSTKVRGIMAKRIKLAGDKGCDAIDPDNIDGYVSTSPSFSALSSASNSTYYGP
;
A
#
# COMPACT_ATOMS: atom_id res chain seq x y z
N MET A 1 44.94 -36.07 22.37
CA MET A 1 44.62 -34.65 22.14
C MET A 1 43.60 -34.56 21.01
N LEU A 2 42.42 -34.02 21.35
CA LEU A 2 41.33 -33.45 20.53
C LEU A 2 40.89 -34.14 19.22
N THR A 3 39.74 -34.81 19.29
CA THR A 3 38.82 -35.05 18.16
C THR A 3 37.97 -33.81 17.91
N SER A 4 38.11 -33.18 16.75
CA SER A 4 37.29 -32.04 16.33
C SER A 4 35.98 -32.53 15.70
N LEU A 5 34.86 -32.33 16.40
CA LEU A 5 33.52 -32.43 15.84
C LEU A 5 33.20 -31.12 15.12
N VAL A 6 33.08 -31.16 13.80
CA VAL A 6 32.55 -30.05 13.00
C VAL A 6 31.03 -30.16 13.01
N TRP A 7 30.36 -29.31 13.78
CA TRP A 7 28.91 -29.19 13.77
C TRP A 7 28.52 -28.32 12.58
N ALA A 8 28.06 -28.94 11.50
CA ALA A 8 27.42 -28.24 10.40
C ALA A 8 26.03 -27.79 10.88
N GLY A 9 25.95 -26.59 11.46
CA GLY A 9 24.68 -25.96 11.77
C GLY A 9 23.91 -25.70 10.47
N LEU A 10 22.75 -26.34 10.31
CA LEU A 10 21.77 -25.92 9.32
C LEU A 10 21.33 -24.49 9.67
N PHE A 11 21.82 -23.51 8.93
CA PHE A 11 21.18 -22.20 8.89
C PHE A 11 19.84 -22.38 8.16
N ALA A 12 18.77 -22.61 8.93
CA ALA A 12 17.42 -22.47 8.41
C ALA A 12 17.22 -20.99 8.06
N VAL A 13 17.40 -20.65 6.78
CA VAL A 13 17.03 -19.33 6.27
C VAL A 13 15.51 -19.24 6.46
N PRO A 14 14.98 -18.28 7.22
CA PRO A 14 13.55 -18.11 7.32
C PRO A 14 13.04 -17.82 5.91
N SER A 15 12.31 -18.79 5.34
CA SER A 15 11.50 -18.56 4.16
C SER A 15 10.45 -17.55 4.58
N TRP A 16 10.60 -16.30 4.15
CA TRP A 16 9.54 -15.31 4.19
C TRP A 16 8.41 -15.88 3.34
N ALA A 17 7.47 -16.58 3.97
CA ALA A 17 6.32 -17.11 3.28
C ALA A 17 5.55 -15.91 2.73
N GLN A 18 5.63 -15.70 1.42
CA GLN A 18 4.83 -14.69 0.76
C GLN A 18 3.36 -15.07 0.92
N SER A 19 2.55 -14.12 1.37
CA SER A 19 1.11 -14.29 1.47
C SER A 19 0.53 -14.74 0.11
N GLN A 20 -0.26 -15.82 0.12
CA GLN A 20 -0.88 -16.38 -1.07
C GLN A 20 -2.34 -15.93 -1.13
N PHE A 21 -2.72 -15.28 -2.23
CA PHE A 21 -4.11 -14.93 -2.52
C PHE A 21 -4.77 -16.05 -3.32
N VAL A 22 -6.02 -16.37 -2.99
CA VAL A 22 -6.82 -17.37 -3.72
C VAL A 22 -8.07 -16.75 -4.33
N LYS A 23 -8.51 -17.26 -5.47
CA LYS A 23 -9.74 -16.80 -6.12
C LYS A 23 -10.95 -17.00 -5.20
N GLY A 24 -11.81 -15.99 -5.09
CA GLY A 24 -13.02 -16.04 -4.28
C GLY A 24 -12.77 -15.88 -2.77
N GLN A 25 -11.54 -15.54 -2.37
CA GLN A 25 -11.21 -15.21 -1.00
C GLN A 25 -12.00 -13.99 -0.53
N LYS A 26 -12.62 -14.09 0.65
CA LYS A 26 -13.33 -12.97 1.27
C LYS A 26 -12.32 -11.94 1.78
N TRP A 27 -12.74 -10.69 1.76
CA TRP A 27 -11.93 -9.55 2.15
C TRP A 27 -12.80 -8.52 2.88
N GLN A 28 -12.15 -7.75 3.73
CA GLN A 28 -12.71 -6.61 4.44
C GLN A 28 -11.88 -5.38 4.05
N ILE A 29 -12.53 -4.25 3.83
CA ILE A 29 -11.89 -2.97 3.55
C ILE A 29 -12.29 -1.94 4.60
N VAL A 30 -11.30 -1.28 5.21
CA VAL A 30 -11.49 -0.25 6.24
C VAL A 30 -10.58 0.93 5.93
N LEU A 31 -11.08 1.87 5.13
CA LEU A 31 -10.37 3.11 4.79
C LEU A 31 -10.85 4.31 5.61
N THR A 32 -12.05 4.23 6.19
CA THR A 32 -12.57 5.24 7.11
C THR A 32 -12.24 4.86 8.54
N GLY A 33 -11.11 5.35 9.05
CA GLY A 33 -10.61 5.08 10.39
C GLY A 33 -9.75 3.82 10.50
N VAL A 34 -9.45 3.42 11.74
CA VAL A 34 -8.54 2.31 12.04
C VAL A 34 -9.33 1.07 12.47
N PRO A 35 -8.99 -0.14 11.98
CA PRO A 35 -9.57 -1.38 12.46
C PRO A 35 -9.52 -1.53 13.99
N ASP A 36 -10.66 -1.87 14.61
CA ASP A 36 -10.71 -2.19 16.04
C ASP A 36 -10.16 -3.59 16.30
N VAL A 37 -8.84 -3.66 16.50
CA VAL A 37 -8.10 -4.90 16.75
C VAL A 37 -8.24 -5.44 18.18
N THR A 38 -9.03 -4.79 19.03
CA THR A 38 -9.29 -5.27 20.41
C THR A 38 -10.37 -6.36 20.45
N LYS A 39 -11.12 -6.54 19.36
CA LYS A 39 -12.18 -7.55 19.24
C LYS A 39 -11.61 -8.93 18.97
N SER A 40 -12.16 -9.94 19.64
CA SER A 40 -11.80 -11.35 19.42
C SER A 40 -13.05 -12.25 19.42
N PRO A 41 -13.36 -12.94 18.30
CA PRO A 41 -12.68 -12.86 17.00
C PRO A 41 -12.93 -11.51 16.30
N LEU A 42 -12.00 -11.08 15.44
CA LEU A 42 -12.15 -9.85 14.63
C LEU A 42 -13.35 -9.99 13.65
N PRO A 43 -14.36 -9.11 13.69
CA PRO A 43 -15.46 -9.11 12.72
C PRO A 43 -15.09 -8.33 11.44
N PRO A 44 -15.46 -8.81 10.24
CA PRO A 44 -16.11 -10.10 9.98
C PRO A 44 -15.13 -11.27 10.17
N THR A 45 -15.61 -12.35 10.79
CA THR A 45 -14.76 -13.48 11.21
C THR A 45 -14.30 -14.32 10.02
N ASP A 46 -15.00 -14.24 8.89
CA ASP A 46 -14.77 -15.02 7.67
C ASP A 46 -13.99 -14.24 6.59
N ALA A 47 -13.51 -13.03 6.87
CA ALA A 47 -12.59 -12.30 5.99
C ALA A 47 -11.12 -12.57 6.38
N PRO A 48 -10.38 -13.37 5.59
CA PRO A 48 -8.94 -13.58 5.79
C PRO A 48 -8.07 -12.44 5.26
N VAL A 49 -8.56 -11.62 4.32
CA VAL A 49 -7.81 -10.48 3.76
C VAL A 49 -8.39 -9.16 4.29
N TRP A 50 -7.53 -8.25 4.71
CA TRP A 50 -7.90 -6.96 5.25
C TRP A 50 -7.15 -5.87 4.50
N ASP A 51 -7.90 -5.00 3.84
CA ASP A 51 -7.40 -3.82 3.16
C ASP A 51 -7.64 -2.59 4.03
N ILE A 52 -6.57 -1.92 4.42
CA ILE A 52 -6.59 -0.86 5.44
C ILE A 52 -5.75 0.33 4.99
N ASP A 53 -6.09 1.52 5.48
CA ASP A 53 -5.35 2.73 5.15
C ASP A 53 -3.89 2.67 5.65
N LEU A 54 -2.93 2.90 4.74
CA LEU A 54 -1.49 2.85 5.03
C LEU A 54 -1.05 3.89 6.05
N PHE A 55 -1.62 5.10 6.03
CA PHE A 55 -1.15 6.20 6.87
C PHE A 55 -1.79 6.15 8.25
N ASP A 56 -3.08 5.89 8.32
CA ASP A 56 -3.87 5.92 9.55
C ASP A 56 -3.65 4.66 10.41
N SER A 57 -3.39 3.51 9.76
CA SER A 57 -3.10 2.26 10.48
C SER A 57 -1.62 2.19 10.88
N ASP A 58 -1.35 2.12 12.18
CA ASP A 58 0.00 2.01 12.70
C ASP A 58 0.54 0.56 12.64
N THR A 59 1.85 0.40 12.92
CA THR A 59 2.51 -0.91 12.91
C THR A 59 1.90 -1.88 13.93
N ALA A 60 1.38 -1.37 15.05
CA ALA A 60 0.75 -2.20 16.08
C ALA A 60 -0.56 -2.82 15.57
N THR A 61 -1.37 -2.03 14.87
CA THR A 61 -2.62 -2.47 14.23
C THR A 61 -2.33 -3.57 13.20
N ILE A 62 -1.36 -3.34 12.30
CA ILE A 62 -0.96 -4.33 11.29
C ILE A 62 -0.45 -5.60 11.96
N THR A 63 0.40 -5.48 12.98
CA THR A 63 0.92 -6.63 13.73
C THR A 63 -0.21 -7.43 14.38
N ALA A 64 -1.21 -6.77 14.97
CA ALA A 64 -2.36 -7.42 15.58
C ALA A 64 -3.23 -8.17 14.56
N LEU A 65 -3.49 -7.57 13.39
CA LEU A 65 -4.20 -8.23 12.29
C LEU A 65 -3.45 -9.49 11.82
N LYS A 66 -2.12 -9.40 11.64
CA LYS A 66 -1.30 -10.54 11.24
C LYS A 66 -1.23 -11.63 12.31
N ALA A 67 -1.15 -11.25 13.59
CA ALA A 67 -1.22 -12.19 14.70
C ALA A 67 -2.57 -12.93 14.76
N ALA A 68 -3.64 -12.28 14.30
CA ALA A 68 -4.96 -12.90 14.11
C ALA A 68 -5.10 -13.71 12.80
N GLY A 69 -3.98 -13.95 12.09
CA GLY A 69 -3.93 -14.76 10.88
C GLY A 69 -4.49 -14.06 9.63
N LYS A 70 -4.59 -12.73 9.63
CA LYS A 70 -5.04 -11.95 8.47
C LYS A 70 -3.89 -11.66 7.52
N ILE A 71 -4.18 -11.62 6.22
CA ILE A 71 -3.33 -11.04 5.18
C ILE A 71 -3.68 -9.56 5.10
N VAL A 72 -2.70 -8.67 5.21
CA VAL A 72 -2.92 -7.21 5.26
C VAL A 72 -2.49 -6.55 3.95
N ILE A 73 -3.44 -5.92 3.27
CA ILE A 73 -3.22 -5.02 2.14
C ILE A 73 -3.23 -3.59 2.68
N CYS A 74 -2.28 -2.77 2.24
CA CYS A 74 -2.21 -1.37 2.65
C CYS A 74 -2.56 -0.43 1.49
N TYR A 75 -3.70 0.23 1.62
CA TYR A 75 -4.22 1.23 0.70
C TYR A 75 -3.42 2.53 0.76
N PHE A 76 -3.14 3.12 -0.39
CA PHE A 76 -2.83 4.53 -0.52
C PHE A 76 -3.20 5.03 -1.91
N SER A 77 -3.63 6.28 -2.05
CA SER A 77 -3.82 6.84 -3.38
C SER A 77 -2.47 7.06 -4.07
N ALA A 78 -2.35 6.60 -5.31
CA ALA A 78 -1.15 6.76 -6.10
C ALA A 78 -1.34 7.53 -7.40
N GLY A 79 -2.59 7.86 -7.74
CA GLY A 79 -2.95 8.76 -8.83
C GLY A 79 -3.38 10.15 -8.38
N THR A 80 -3.49 10.39 -7.08
CA THR A 80 -3.82 11.70 -6.51
C THR A 80 -2.94 12.05 -5.30
N VAL A 81 -3.00 13.33 -4.92
CA VAL A 81 -2.53 13.83 -3.63
C VAL A 81 -3.74 14.19 -2.78
N GLU A 82 -3.71 13.71 -1.54
CA GLU A 82 -4.70 13.94 -0.49
C GLU A 82 -4.12 14.97 0.49
N ASP A 83 -4.75 16.13 0.64
CA ASP A 83 -4.13 17.28 1.33
C ASP A 83 -3.88 17.07 2.84
N TRP A 84 -4.54 16.08 3.45
CA TRP A 84 -4.40 15.74 4.87
C TRP A 84 -3.26 14.75 5.15
N ARG A 85 -2.62 14.19 4.12
CA ARG A 85 -1.50 13.25 4.32
C ARG A 85 -0.25 13.98 4.76
N SER A 86 0.54 13.34 5.60
CA SER A 86 1.78 13.90 6.14
C SER A 86 2.83 14.23 5.07
N ASP A 87 2.76 13.59 3.91
CA ASP A 87 3.64 13.81 2.76
C ASP A 87 3.01 14.69 1.66
N ALA A 88 1.83 15.29 1.88
CA ALA A 88 1.14 16.09 0.86
C ALA A 88 2.00 17.29 0.36
N ASN A 89 2.84 17.85 1.24
CA ASN A 89 3.73 18.97 0.90
C ASN A 89 5.01 18.54 0.14
N ASP A 90 5.30 17.24 0.01
CA ASP A 90 6.43 16.75 -0.79
C ASP A 90 6.14 16.83 -2.30
N PHE A 91 4.86 16.94 -2.69
CA PHE A 91 4.45 16.99 -4.09
C PHE A 91 4.83 18.33 -4.74
N PRO A 92 5.57 18.31 -5.86
CA PRO A 92 5.88 19.55 -6.59
C PRO A 92 4.59 20.19 -7.11
N GLY A 93 4.42 21.50 -6.92
CA GLY A 93 3.22 22.20 -7.40
C GLY A 93 2.97 22.04 -8.91
N GLY A 94 4.03 21.89 -9.72
CA GLY A 94 3.92 21.62 -11.16
C GLY A 94 3.45 20.20 -11.52
N ASP A 95 3.41 19.29 -10.55
CA ASP A 95 2.93 17.91 -10.68
C ASP A 95 1.59 17.68 -9.97
N VAL A 96 0.98 18.71 -9.39
CA VAL A 96 -0.36 18.69 -8.80
C VAL A 96 -1.37 19.30 -9.78
N GLY A 97 -2.44 18.57 -10.01
CA GLY A 97 -3.43 18.81 -11.05
C GLY A 97 -4.74 19.39 -10.53
N LYS A 98 -5.81 19.11 -11.27
CA LYS A 98 -7.18 19.47 -10.90
C LYS A 98 -7.66 18.60 -9.75
N VAL A 99 -8.62 19.16 -9.01
CA VAL A 99 -9.39 18.46 -7.99
C VAL A 99 -10.12 17.28 -8.61
N LEU A 100 -10.15 16.16 -7.89
CA LEU A 100 -10.99 15.01 -8.20
C LEU A 100 -12.45 15.39 -7.88
N PRO A 101 -13.38 15.41 -8.85
CA PRO A 101 -14.71 16.00 -8.65
C PRO A 101 -15.49 15.45 -7.45
N GLU A 102 -15.30 14.16 -7.15
CA GLU A 102 -15.95 13.45 -6.06
C GLU A 102 -15.33 13.78 -4.68
N TRP A 103 -14.08 14.26 -4.68
CA TRP A 103 -13.25 14.43 -3.47
C TRP A 103 -12.52 15.79 -3.50
N PRO A 104 -13.12 16.86 -2.91
CA PRO A 104 -12.61 18.24 -3.01
C PRO A 104 -11.19 18.47 -2.47
N ASN A 105 -10.78 17.63 -1.52
CA ASN A 105 -9.48 17.70 -0.84
C ASN A 105 -8.42 16.82 -1.53
N GLU A 106 -8.75 16.30 -2.71
CA GLU A 106 -7.93 15.37 -3.46
C GLU A 106 -7.71 15.88 -4.88
N LYS A 107 -6.47 15.80 -5.37
CA LYS A 107 -6.08 16.34 -6.69
C LYS A 107 -5.28 15.33 -7.46
N TRP A 108 -5.54 15.22 -8.76
CA TRP A 108 -4.74 14.39 -9.67
C TRP A 108 -3.25 14.76 -9.62
N ILE A 109 -2.38 13.77 -9.73
CA ILE A 109 -0.92 13.99 -9.81
C ILE A 109 -0.35 13.50 -11.13
N ARG A 110 0.80 14.06 -11.52
CA ARG A 110 1.52 13.64 -12.72
C ARG A 110 2.33 12.37 -12.44
N THR A 111 1.73 11.20 -12.61
CA THR A 111 2.36 9.88 -12.34
C THR A 111 3.64 9.59 -13.16
N GLY A 112 3.81 10.27 -14.30
CA GLY A 112 5.05 10.23 -15.09
C GLY A 112 6.22 11.03 -14.50
N SER A 113 5.99 11.88 -13.50
CA SER A 113 7.05 12.66 -12.85
C SER A 113 7.97 11.78 -12.02
N THR A 114 9.29 11.90 -12.20
CA THR A 114 10.28 11.22 -11.37
C THR A 114 10.15 11.59 -9.89
N LYS A 115 9.73 12.83 -9.58
CA LYS A 115 9.52 13.25 -8.18
C LYS A 115 8.31 12.55 -7.57
N VAL A 116 7.20 12.47 -8.30
CA VAL A 116 6.00 11.73 -7.88
C VAL A 116 6.31 10.24 -7.69
N ARG A 117 7.04 9.62 -8.63
CA ARG A 117 7.50 8.22 -8.48
C ARG A 117 8.37 8.02 -7.24
N GLY A 118 9.22 9.01 -6.91
CA GLY A 118 10.01 9.00 -5.68
C GLY A 118 9.15 9.03 -4.40
N ILE A 119 8.05 9.79 -4.39
CA ILE A 119 7.09 9.80 -3.28
C ILE A 119 6.39 8.45 -3.15
N MET A 120 5.92 7.87 -4.26
CA MET A 120 5.30 6.54 -4.21
C MET A 120 6.27 5.45 -3.78
N ALA A 121 7.54 5.51 -4.19
CA ALA A 121 8.55 4.59 -3.69
C ALA A 121 8.71 4.68 -2.16
N LYS A 122 8.62 5.88 -1.57
CA LYS A 122 8.58 6.04 -0.10
C LYS A 122 7.33 5.43 0.51
N ARG A 123 6.15 5.60 -0.10
CA ARG A 123 4.88 4.98 0.37
C ARG A 123 4.94 3.45 0.33
N ILE A 124 5.45 2.88 -0.76
CA ILE A 124 5.67 1.43 -0.91
C ILE A 124 6.66 0.93 0.15
N LYS A 125 7.76 1.65 0.36
CA LYS A 125 8.72 1.32 1.42
C LYS A 125 8.05 1.37 2.81
N LEU A 126 7.26 2.40 3.09
CA LEU A 126 6.53 2.54 4.35
C LEU A 126 5.59 1.35 4.58
N ALA A 127 4.87 0.88 3.55
CA ALA A 127 4.03 -0.31 3.63
C ALA A 127 4.85 -1.55 4.00
N GLY A 128 5.99 -1.76 3.33
CA GLY A 128 6.91 -2.85 3.65
C GLY A 128 7.47 -2.76 5.08
N ASP A 129 7.91 -1.57 5.50
CA ASP A 129 8.46 -1.32 6.85
C ASP A 129 7.40 -1.55 7.95
N LYS A 130 6.13 -1.21 7.68
CA LYS A 130 5.01 -1.47 8.59
C LYS A 130 4.56 -2.95 8.61
N GLY A 131 5.01 -3.75 7.65
CA GLY A 131 4.74 -5.19 7.59
C GLY A 131 3.52 -5.59 6.76
N CYS A 132 3.01 -4.72 5.89
CA CYS A 132 1.94 -5.04 4.95
C CYS A 132 2.36 -6.21 4.03
N ASP A 133 1.41 -7.07 3.67
CA ASP A 133 1.63 -8.21 2.78
C ASP A 133 1.48 -7.83 1.29
N ALA A 134 0.68 -6.79 1.01
CA ALA A 134 0.52 -6.19 -0.31
C ALA A 134 0.15 -4.70 -0.19
N ILE A 135 0.06 -4.02 -1.33
CA ILE A 135 -0.39 -2.63 -1.44
C ILE A 135 -1.62 -2.55 -2.33
N ASP A 136 -2.49 -1.59 -2.06
CA ASP A 136 -3.59 -1.18 -2.95
C ASP A 136 -3.38 0.28 -3.39
N PRO A 137 -2.72 0.50 -4.55
CA PRO A 137 -2.48 1.84 -5.08
C PRO A 137 -3.69 2.35 -5.89
N ASP A 138 -4.41 3.32 -5.34
CA ASP A 138 -5.66 3.81 -5.93
C ASP A 138 -5.48 4.96 -6.95
N ASN A 139 -6.54 5.24 -7.70
CA ASN A 139 -6.66 6.31 -8.70
C ASN A 139 -5.66 6.18 -9.86
N ILE A 140 -5.21 4.97 -10.18
CA ILE A 140 -4.27 4.72 -11.29
C ILE A 140 -4.94 4.83 -12.68
N ASP A 141 -6.17 5.31 -12.77
CA ASP A 141 -6.99 5.40 -13.98
C ASP A 141 -7.13 6.84 -14.50
N GLY A 142 -6.34 7.79 -13.98
CA GLY A 142 -6.39 9.21 -14.38
C GLY A 142 -6.23 9.48 -15.89
N TYR A 143 -5.71 8.52 -16.68
CA TYR A 143 -5.61 8.60 -18.14
C TYR A 143 -6.95 8.47 -18.88
N VAL A 144 -7.98 7.86 -18.26
CA VAL A 144 -9.35 7.84 -18.80
C VAL A 144 -10.23 8.97 -18.23
N SER A 145 -9.73 9.71 -17.24
CA SER A 145 -10.48 10.83 -16.67
C SER A 145 -10.64 11.96 -17.71
N THR A 146 -11.88 12.41 -17.92
CA THR A 146 -12.25 13.46 -18.88
C THR A 146 -11.82 14.86 -18.43
N SER A 147 -11.17 14.97 -17.27
CA SER A 147 -10.60 16.20 -16.74
C SER A 147 -9.08 16.16 -16.90
N PRO A 148 -8.52 16.66 -18.02
CA PRO A 148 -7.08 16.59 -18.23
C PRO A 148 -6.44 17.55 -17.23
N SER A 149 -5.89 16.99 -16.15
CA SER A 149 -4.95 17.69 -15.29
C SER A 149 -3.58 17.77 -15.97
N PHE A 150 -3.24 16.75 -16.75
CA PHE A 150 -2.01 16.65 -17.52
C PHE A 150 -2.32 16.05 -18.88
N SER A 151 -1.93 16.72 -19.96
CA SER A 151 -2.18 16.30 -21.36
C SER A 151 -1.44 15.02 -21.79
N ALA A 152 -0.95 14.20 -20.85
CA ALA A 152 -0.15 13.01 -21.12
C ALA A 152 -0.23 11.93 -20.02
N LEU A 153 -1.31 11.86 -19.23
CA LEU A 153 -1.65 10.59 -18.61
C LEU A 153 -2.13 9.68 -19.75
N SER A 154 -1.23 8.86 -20.27
CA SER A 154 -1.53 7.85 -21.27
C SER A 154 -1.59 6.48 -20.60
N SER A 155 -2.25 5.50 -21.22
CA SER A 155 -2.20 4.12 -20.75
C SER A 155 -0.75 3.60 -20.59
N ALA A 156 0.18 4.06 -21.42
CA ALA A 156 1.61 3.73 -21.35
C ALA A 156 2.32 4.39 -20.15
N SER A 157 1.90 5.58 -19.74
CA SER A 157 2.42 6.26 -18.54
C SER A 157 2.02 5.49 -17.27
N ASN A 158 0.87 4.83 -17.30
CA ASN A 158 0.32 4.08 -16.18
C ASN A 158 0.86 2.65 -16.06
N SER A 159 1.02 1.95 -17.18
CA SER A 159 1.57 0.58 -17.18
C SER A 159 3.04 0.49 -16.76
N THR A 160 3.80 1.58 -16.91
CA THR A 160 5.22 1.67 -16.48
C THR A 160 5.40 2.21 -15.05
N TYR A 161 4.31 2.42 -14.31
CA TYR A 161 4.33 3.01 -12.97
C TYR A 161 4.65 1.99 -11.87
N TYR A 162 4.35 0.69 -12.07
CA TYR A 162 4.47 -0.38 -11.06
C TYR A 162 5.47 -1.50 -11.37
N GLY A 163 6.43 -1.26 -12.26
CA GLY A 163 7.71 -2.00 -12.33
C GLY A 163 8.14 -2.44 -13.73
N PRO A 164 9.40 -2.88 -13.86
CA PRO A 164 10.61 -2.05 -13.73
C PRO A 164 10.58 -0.76 -14.57
#